data_AF-A0A7Z9WM27-F1
#
_entry.id   AF-A0A7Z9WM27-F1
#
_cell.length_a   1.000
_cell.length_b   1.000
_cell.length_c   1.000
_cell.angle_alpha   90.00
_cell.angle_beta   90.00
_cell.angle_gamma   90.00
#
_symmetry.space_group_name_H-M   'P 1'
#
loop_
_entity.id
_entity.type
_entity.pdbx_description
1 polymer ?
#
loop_
_entity_poly.entity_id
_entity_poly.type
_entity_poly.pdbx_seq_one_letter_code
_entity_poly.pdbx_strand_id
1 'polypeptide(L)' 'MKIAIALLLYDLQTCLEAMADIGNHIIAAMALRKPRDRRDIMAVLAEAGVISKPLAKRLGEA' A
#
# COMPACT_ATOMS: atom_id res chain seq x y z
N MET A 1 2.46 -16.76 -24.29
CA MET A 1 3.31 -16.12 -23.26
C MET A 1 2.93 -14.66 -22.98
N LYS A 2 2.70 -13.80 -24.00
CA LYS A 2 2.30 -12.38 -23.80
C LYS A 2 1.00 -12.17 -22.99
N ILE A 3 0.00 -13.04 -23.15
CA ILE A 3 -1.29 -12.94 -22.43
C ILE A 3 -1.14 -13.20 -20.93
N ALA A 4 -0.27 -14.14 -20.54
CA ALA A 4 -0.04 -14.47 -19.13
C ALA A 4 0.63 -13.32 -18.36
N ILE A 5 1.55 -12.59 -19.00
CA ILE A 5 2.20 -11.42 -18.38
C ILE A 5 1.18 -10.28 -18.15
N ALA A 6 0.25 -10.08 -19.09
CA ALA A 6 -0.77 -9.04 -18.95
C ALA A 6 -1.72 -9.31 -17.77
N LEU A 7 -2.15 -10.57 -17.58
CA LEU A 7 -2.95 -10.97 -16.42
C LEU A 7 -2.21 -10.75 -15.10
N LEU A 8 -0.94 -11.14 -15.02
CA LEU A 8 -0.12 -10.95 -13.81
C LEU A 8 0.07 -9.47 -13.43
N LEU A 9 0.24 -8.59 -14.42
CA LEU A 9 0.35 -7.15 -14.16
C LEU A 9 -0.97 -6.56 -13.67
N TYR A 10 -2.10 -7.02 -14.22
CA TYR A 10 -3.43 -6.63 -13.76
C TYR A 10 -3.68 -7.06 -12.32
N ASP A 11 -3.36 -8.31 -11.98
CA ASP A 11 -3.52 -8.84 -10.62
C ASP A 11 -2.64 -8.09 -9.62
N LEU A 12 -1.40 -7.77 -10.00
CA LEU A 12 -0.49 -6.98 -9.18
C LEU A 12 -1.04 -5.57 -8.93
N GLN A 13 -1.50 -4.90 -9.98
CA GLN A 13 -2.12 -3.57 -9.85
C GLN A 13 -3.33 -3.62 -8.92
N THR A 14 -4.19 -4.63 -9.07
CA THR A 14 -5.37 -4.83 -8.21
C THR A 14 -4.97 -5.01 -6.75
N CYS A 15 -3.92 -5.80 -6.47
CA CYS A 15 -3.40 -5.94 -5.10
C CYS A 15 -2.86 -4.61 -4.55
N LEU A 16 -2.14 -3.84 -5.37
CA LEU A 16 -1.58 -2.55 -5.00
C LEU A 16 -2.68 -1.51 -4.67
N GLU A 17 -3.78 -1.52 -5.42
CA GLU A 17 -4.96 -0.69 -5.16
C GLU A 17 -5.68 -1.11 -3.88
N ALA A 18 -5.98 -2.40 -3.72
CA ALA A 18 -6.63 -2.92 -2.52
C ALA A 18 -5.84 -2.61 -1.23
N MET A 19 -4.51 -2.74 -1.28
CA MET A 19 -3.64 -2.38 -0.16
C MET A 19 -3.69 -0.88 0.17
N ALA A 20 -3.79 -0.02 -0.85
CA ALA A 20 -3.91 1.41 -0.64
C ALA A 20 -5.27 1.78 -0.03
N ASP A 21 -6.36 1.14 -0.47
CA ASP A 21 -7.70 1.37 0.06
C ASP A 21 -7.81 0.95 1.53
N ILE A 22 -7.28 -0.24 1.87
CA ILE A 22 -7.20 -0.71 3.26
C ILE A 22 -6.38 0.28 4.11
N GLY A 23 -5.22 0.71 3.61
CA GLY A 23 -4.36 1.64 4.33
C GLY A 23 -5.03 2.99 4.56
N ASN A 24 -5.69 3.56 3.54
CA ASN A 24 -6.43 4.81 3.67
C ASN A 24 -7.59 4.69 4.66
N HIS A 25 -8.30 3.56 4.65
CA HIS A 25 -9.37 3.30 5.61
C HIS A 25 -8.84 3.30 7.06
N ILE A 26 -7.73 2.61 7.31
CA ILE A 26 -7.08 2.57 8.63
C ILE A 26 -6.62 3.97 9.06
N ILE A 27 -5.95 4.71 8.16
CA ILE A 27 -5.49 6.08 8.42
C ILE A 27 -6.66 6.99 8.83
N ALA A 28 -7.78 6.90 8.12
CA ALA A 28 -8.98 7.68 8.44
C ALA A 28 -9.59 7.25 9.79
N ALA A 29 -9.74 5.95 10.02
CA ALA A 29 -10.34 5.41 11.24
C ALA A 29 -9.51 5.73 12.50
N MET A 30 -8.19 5.79 12.38
CA MET A 30 -7.26 6.08 13.47
C MET A 30 -6.88 7.57 13.57
N ALA A 31 -7.45 8.44 12.72
CA ALA A 31 -7.12 9.86 12.64
C ALA A 31 -5.61 10.15 12.51
N LEU A 32 -4.90 9.35 11.71
CA LEU A 32 -3.47 9.50 11.47
C LEU A 32 -3.17 10.67 10.52
N ARG A 33 -1.88 11.01 10.37
CA ARG A 33 -1.49 12.04 9.39
C ARG A 33 -1.91 11.63 7.98
N LYS A 34 -2.33 12.62 7.19
CA LYS A 34 -2.69 12.40 5.78
C LYS A 34 -1.45 11.97 4.96
N PRO A 35 -1.54 10.90 4.16
CA PRO A 35 -0.47 10.51 3.25
C PRO A 35 -0.35 11.52 2.10
N ARG A 36 0.88 11.77 1.64
CA ARG A 36 1.21 12.66 0.52
C ARG A 36 0.93 12.03 -0.84
N ASP A 37 1.22 10.73 -0.94
CA ASP A 37 1.01 9.90 -2.11
C ASP A 37 0.71 8.45 -1.69
N ARG A 38 0.51 7.55 -2.66
CA ARG A 38 0.21 6.14 -2.41
C ARG A 38 1.30 5.43 -1.59
N ARG A 39 2.58 5.72 -1.83
CA ARG A 39 3.70 5.06 -1.13
C ARG A 39 3.75 5.51 0.33
N ASP A 40 3.44 6.78 0.56
CA ASP A 40 3.41 7.38 1.89
C ASP A 40 2.36 6.74 2.82
N ILE A 41 1.31 6.09 2.27
CA ILE A 41 0.35 5.29 3.05
C ILE A 41 1.09 4.27 3.93
N MET A 42 2.06 3.55 3.36
CA MET A 42 2.82 2.52 4.08
C MET A 42 3.69 3.14 5.19
N ALA A 43 4.24 4.33 4.95
CA ALA A 43 5.01 5.05 5.94
C ALA A 43 4.14 5.50 7.13
N VAL A 44 2.95 6.06 6.87
CA VAL A 44 1.99 6.44 7.92
C VAL A 44 1.61 5.24 8.78
N LEU A 45 1.32 4.10 8.15
CA LEU A 45 0.97 2.87 8.88
C LEU A 45 2.14 2.37 9.75
N ALA A 46 3.38 2.51 9.30
CA ALA A 46 4.55 2.15 10.09
C ALA A 46 4.84 3.13 11.24
N GLU A 47 4.62 4.44 11.03
CA GLU A 47 4.72 5.45 12.07
C GLU A 47 3.74 5.18 13.23
N ALA A 48 2.53 4.72 12.90
CA ALA A 48 1.51 4.32 13.87
C ALA A 48 1.70 2.90 14.44
N GLY A 49 2.72 2.15 13.99
CA GLY A 49 3.01 0.79 14.46
C GLY A 49 2.05 -0.29 13.95
N VAL A 50 1.20 0.00 12.96
CA VAL A 50 0.26 -0.97 12.36
C VAL A 50 1.01 -2.03 11.55
N ILE A 51 2.08 -1.62 10.86
CA ILE A 51 3.01 -2.51 10.17
C ILE A 51 4.45 -2.20 10.55
N SER A 52 5.36 -3.16 10.36
CA SER A 52 6.77 -2.94 10.64
C SER A 52 7.42 -2.00 9.62
N LYS A 53 8.39 -1.19 10.06
CA LYS A 53 9.17 -0.30 9.17
C LYS A 53 9.82 -1.04 7.98
N PRO A 54 10.41 -2.25 8.14
CA PRO A 54 10.94 -3.00 7.00
C PRO A 54 9.87 -3.40 5.99
N LEU A 55 8.68 -3.78 6.44
CA LEU A 55 7.57 -4.12 5.55
C LEU A 55 7.09 -2.88 4.79
N ALA A 56 6.91 -1.75 5.48
CA ALA A 56 6.50 -0.49 4.86
C ALA A 56 7.47 -0.05 3.76
N LYS A 57 8.79 -0.17 3.99
CA LYS A 57 9.81 0.14 2.99
C LYS A 57 9.63 -0.72 1.73
N ARG A 58 9.52 -2.05 1.90
CA ARG A 58 9.36 -2.99 0.76
C ARG A 58 8.09 -2.73 -0.04
N LEU A 59 6.98 -2.40 0.63
CA LEU A 59 5.70 -2.12 -0.03
C LEU A 59 5.67 -0.75 -0.73
N GLY A 60 6.40 0.23 -0.22
CA GLY A 60 6.54 1.54 -0.87
C GLY A 60 7.42 1.53 -2.13
N GLU A 61 8.24 0.48 -2.31
CA GLU A 61 9.08 0.27 -3.49
C GLU A 61 8.35 -0.45 -4.65
N ALA A 62 7.17 -1.02 -4.37
CA ALA A 62 6.30 -1.69 -5.34
C ALA A 62 5.38 -0.71 -6.09
#